data_AF-A0A2T6FG57-F1
#
_entry.id   AF-A0A2T6FG57-F1
#
_cell.length_a   1.000
_cell.length_b   1.000
_cell.length_c   1.000
_cell.angle_alpha   90.00
_cell.angle_beta   90.00
_cell.angle_gamma   90.00
#
_symmetry.space_group_name_H-M   'P 1'
#
loop_
_entity.id
_entity.type
_entity.pdbx_description
1 polymer ?
#
loop_
_entity_poly.entity_id
_entity_poly.type
_entity_poly.pdbx_seq_one_letter_code
_entity_poly.pdbx_strand_id
1 'polypeptide(L)'
;MIETLSDFLKKLIEVEKAKLAEFKEIHGTTHGPTIGKMYEGLTADVLSKTFPPGTDLQVVSGFIHDGRGNQSGEIDCMLVIGSGKKIPYTDMYLWHVKDVLAIVEVKKNLYEQGISDSFEHLRDAGKTFHSYIQNFEVGENFFNISPARRAFQEITGVSPDELPNHIGNTLEYLYHTLVNEQLAPVRIVIGYNGYKSERSLRESFFNYLCSKEMTRGFGIGSFPQLVVCENYSLVKLNGQPFSSMMQDENWCFYASSNENPLTLLIEIIWTKITNTLDSSMPWGDDLIDQNLAQFLAGKIVQKDDVVGWAYECFDIPAEFLKERAPNKAWEPLFVDAHTFTMINVLCNTGEINTKDEAFTTYLTENNLNSVDFIRSLQGTGFVIRNGNKLELCTYECKCVCLPDGRFAVAEDNSGRLTRWIEKVCLGQLNSIRP
;
A
#
# COMPACT_ATOMS: atom_id res chain seq x y z
N MET A 1 -10.27 13.79 -20.21
CA MET A 1 -11.66 13.26 -20.25
C MET A 1 -12.08 12.98 -18.80
N ILE A 2 -13.19 12.31 -18.49
CA ILE A 2 -13.38 11.65 -17.18
C ILE A 2 -13.50 10.17 -17.53
N GLU A 3 -12.52 9.36 -17.13
CA GLU A 3 -12.48 7.94 -17.49
C GLU A 3 -12.67 7.06 -16.27
N THR A 4 -12.28 7.57 -15.09
CA THR A 4 -12.33 6.84 -13.83
C THR A 4 -13.06 7.62 -12.73
N LEU A 5 -13.38 6.92 -11.63
CA LEU A 5 -13.91 7.54 -10.41
C LEU A 5 -12.91 8.56 -9.82
N SER A 6 -11.61 8.25 -9.84
CA SER A 6 -10.58 9.17 -9.34
C SER A 6 -10.48 10.44 -10.17
N ASP A 7 -10.69 10.38 -11.49
CA ASP A 7 -10.75 11.58 -12.35
C ASP A 7 -11.95 12.46 -12.02
N PHE A 8 -13.11 11.83 -11.80
CA PHE A 8 -14.32 12.54 -11.44
C PHE A 8 -14.15 13.26 -10.09
N LEU A 9 -13.68 12.53 -9.08
CA LEU A 9 -13.46 13.09 -7.75
C LEU A 9 -12.35 14.15 -7.75
N LYS A 10 -11.32 14.03 -8.59
CA LYS A 10 -10.26 15.04 -8.70
C LYS A 10 -10.84 16.36 -9.21
N LYS A 11 -11.66 16.31 -10.26
CA LYS A 11 -12.35 17.51 -10.78
C LYS A 11 -13.32 18.11 -9.76
N LEU A 12 -14.04 17.26 -9.02
CA LEU A 12 -14.90 17.72 -7.93
C LEU A 12 -14.08 18.48 -6.89
N ILE A 13 -12.96 17.92 -6.43
CA ILE A 13 -12.03 18.59 -5.51
C ILE A 13 -11.54 19.91 -6.08
N GLU A 14 -11.13 19.97 -7.34
CA GLU A 14 -10.64 21.20 -7.97
C GLU A 14 -11.70 22.31 -7.95
N VAL A 15 -12.95 21.98 -8.30
CA VAL A 15 -14.09 22.90 -8.27
C VAL A 15 -14.39 23.35 -6.84
N GLU A 16 -14.47 22.42 -5.89
CA GLU A 16 -14.77 22.76 -4.50
C GLU A 16 -13.65 23.59 -3.88
N LYS A 17 -12.37 23.27 -4.12
CA LYS A 17 -11.23 24.09 -3.69
C LYS A 17 -11.33 25.53 -4.20
N ALA A 18 -11.74 25.73 -5.46
CA ALA A 18 -11.91 27.06 -6.01
C ALA A 18 -13.02 27.83 -5.29
N LYS A 19 -14.15 27.19 -4.99
CA LYS A 19 -15.23 27.78 -4.17
C LYS A 19 -14.76 28.14 -2.76
N LEU A 20 -13.97 27.29 -2.10
CA LEU A 20 -13.42 27.59 -0.78
C LEU A 20 -12.46 28.80 -0.82
N ALA A 21 -11.68 28.93 -1.90
CA ALA A 21 -10.80 30.08 -2.12
C ALA A 21 -11.60 31.37 -2.36
N GLU A 22 -12.63 31.32 -3.21
CA GLU A 22 -13.53 32.43 -3.50
C GLU A 22 -14.30 32.88 -2.24
N PHE A 23 -14.87 31.92 -1.48
CA PHE A 23 -15.55 32.22 -0.21
C PHE A 23 -14.62 32.96 0.76
N LYS A 24 -13.37 32.53 0.86
CA LYS A 24 -12.36 33.19 1.68
C LYS A 24 -12.10 34.62 1.23
N GLU A 25 -11.99 34.84 -0.08
CA GLU A 25 -11.73 36.16 -0.67
C GLU A 25 -12.91 37.12 -0.48
N ILE A 26 -14.13 36.66 -0.79
CA ILE A 26 -15.36 37.47 -0.69
C ILE A 26 -15.68 37.82 0.77
N HIS A 27 -15.60 36.83 1.68
CA HIS A 27 -16.03 37.01 3.06
C HIS A 27 -14.90 37.37 4.02
N GLY A 28 -13.67 37.52 3.53
CA GLY A 28 -12.50 37.87 4.35
C GLY A 28 -12.20 36.86 5.46
N THR A 29 -12.57 35.58 5.28
CA THR A 29 -12.42 34.57 6.33
C THR A 29 -10.94 34.24 6.53
N THR A 30 -10.33 34.77 7.59
CA THR A 30 -8.91 34.52 7.94
C THR A 30 -8.74 33.55 9.12
N HIS A 31 -9.85 33.15 9.77
CA HIS A 31 -9.82 32.28 10.94
C HIS A 31 -9.37 30.86 10.55
N GLY A 32 -8.11 30.54 10.89
CA GLY A 32 -7.45 29.28 10.56
C GLY A 32 -8.27 28.01 10.85
N PRO A 33 -8.87 27.86 12.05
CA PRO A 33 -9.69 26.70 12.38
C PRO A 33 -10.92 26.51 11.48
N THR A 34 -11.57 27.60 11.07
CA THR A 34 -12.72 27.52 10.17
C THR A 34 -12.30 27.03 8.80
N ILE A 35 -11.15 27.51 8.31
CA ILE A 35 -10.58 27.06 7.04
C ILE A 35 -10.20 25.58 7.12
N GLY A 36 -9.62 25.13 8.24
CA GLY A 36 -9.33 23.71 8.49
C GLY A 36 -10.58 22.85 8.31
N LYS A 37 -11.64 23.16 9.06
CA LYS A 37 -12.95 22.47 8.99
C LYS A 37 -13.56 22.41 7.59
N MET A 38 -13.34 23.43 6.76
CA MET A 38 -13.80 23.42 5.37
C MET A 38 -13.09 22.34 4.53
N TYR A 39 -11.76 22.18 4.69
CA TYR A 39 -11.00 21.14 4.00
C TYR A 39 -11.24 19.75 4.60
N GLU A 40 -11.45 19.65 5.91
CA GLU A 40 -11.86 18.41 6.58
C GLU A 40 -13.22 17.94 6.04
N GLY A 41 -14.20 18.84 5.97
CA GLY A 41 -15.53 18.54 5.41
C GLY A 41 -15.49 18.14 3.95
N LEU A 42 -14.70 18.82 3.12
CA LEU A 42 -14.48 18.42 1.72
C LEU A 42 -13.86 17.02 1.62
N THR A 43 -12.88 16.73 2.47
CA THR A 43 -12.22 15.41 2.49
C THR A 43 -13.21 14.31 2.88
N ALA A 44 -14.02 14.54 3.91
CA ALA A 44 -15.04 13.59 4.34
C ALA A 44 -16.09 13.35 3.25
N ASP A 45 -16.54 14.42 2.59
CA ASP A 45 -17.51 14.37 1.50
C ASP A 45 -16.98 13.58 0.29
N VAL A 46 -15.72 13.78 -0.09
CA VAL A 46 -15.07 13.01 -1.16
C VAL A 46 -14.90 11.55 -0.77
N LEU A 47 -14.35 11.28 0.43
CA LEU A 47 -14.08 9.92 0.88
C LEU A 47 -15.37 9.10 0.95
N SER A 48 -16.48 9.70 1.40
CA SER A 48 -17.80 9.05 1.44
C SER A 48 -18.32 8.60 0.07
N LYS A 49 -17.83 9.19 -1.02
CA LYS A 49 -18.18 8.83 -2.40
C LYS A 49 -17.28 7.75 -3.00
N THR A 50 -16.25 7.32 -2.28
CA THR A 50 -15.30 6.32 -2.78
C THR A 50 -15.83 4.89 -2.64
N PHE A 51 -16.82 4.64 -1.80
CA PHE A 51 -17.38 3.30 -1.57
C PHE A 51 -18.89 3.25 -1.84
N PRO A 52 -19.45 2.08 -2.20
CA PRO A 52 -20.86 1.95 -2.56
C PRO A 52 -21.83 2.34 -1.44
N PRO A 53 -22.99 2.94 -1.75
CA PRO A 53 -24.03 3.19 -0.76
C PRO A 53 -24.62 1.87 -0.24
N GLY A 54 -25.12 1.88 1.00
CA GLY A 54 -25.74 0.70 1.62
C GLY A 54 -24.76 -0.25 2.33
N THR A 55 -23.46 0.09 2.38
CA THR A 55 -22.51 -0.52 3.31
C THR A 55 -22.66 0.06 4.72
N ASP A 56 -22.27 -0.69 5.76
CA ASP A 56 -22.16 -0.19 7.14
C ASP A 56 -20.96 0.77 7.36
N LEU A 57 -20.35 1.25 6.26
CA LEU A 57 -19.22 2.18 6.25
C LEU A 57 -19.70 3.62 6.41
N GLN A 58 -18.97 4.39 7.22
CA GLN A 58 -19.24 5.80 7.46
C GLN A 58 -17.92 6.59 7.50
N VAL A 59 -17.99 7.85 7.10
CA VAL A 59 -16.90 8.81 7.31
C VAL A 59 -17.31 9.78 8.40
N VAL A 60 -16.53 9.84 9.47
CA VAL A 60 -16.81 10.63 10.68
C VAL A 60 -15.55 11.32 11.19
N SER A 61 -15.69 12.32 12.05
CA SER A 61 -14.58 12.90 12.82
C SER A 61 -14.70 12.55 14.31
N GLY A 62 -13.61 12.63 15.06
CA GLY A 62 -13.62 12.45 16.52
C GLY A 62 -12.48 11.61 17.05
N PHE A 63 -12.74 10.67 17.95
CA PHE A 63 -11.70 10.01 18.76
C PHE A 63 -11.77 8.49 18.65
N ILE A 64 -10.63 7.85 18.84
CA ILE A 64 -10.47 6.40 18.84
C ILE A 64 -10.12 5.93 20.26
N HIS A 65 -10.78 4.88 20.75
CA HIS A 65 -10.43 4.24 22.01
C HIS A 65 -10.14 2.75 21.85
N ASP A 66 -9.37 2.21 22.80
CA ASP A 66 -9.02 0.77 22.86
C ASP A 66 -9.97 -0.07 23.75
N GLY A 67 -10.92 0.59 24.41
CA GLY A 67 -11.86 -0.07 25.34
C GLY A 67 -11.31 -0.28 26.75
N ARG A 68 -10.05 0.10 27.01
CA ARG A 68 -9.34 -0.03 28.30
C ARG A 68 -8.88 1.31 28.87
N GLY A 69 -9.40 2.41 28.34
CA GLY A 69 -9.18 3.76 28.85
C GLY A 69 -8.11 4.56 28.11
N ASN A 70 -7.43 3.98 27.11
CA ASN A 70 -6.58 4.76 26.21
C ASN A 70 -7.41 5.35 25.07
N GLN A 71 -7.07 6.58 24.67
CA GLN A 71 -7.73 7.31 23.61
C GLN A 71 -6.71 8.06 22.75
N SER A 72 -7.00 8.21 21.45
CA SER A 72 -6.25 9.09 20.55
C SER A 72 -6.52 10.57 20.82
N GLY A 73 -5.76 11.44 20.14
CA GLY A 73 -6.21 12.81 19.84
C GLY A 73 -7.43 12.84 18.92
N GLU A 74 -7.93 14.03 18.65
CA GLU A 74 -9.02 14.26 17.68
C GLU A 74 -8.49 13.95 16.27
N ILE A 75 -9.20 13.09 15.54
CA ILE A 75 -8.90 12.72 14.16
C ILE A 75 -9.88 13.44 13.24
N ASP A 76 -9.32 14.19 12.28
CA ASP A 76 -10.06 15.01 11.32
C ASP A 76 -11.11 14.18 10.54
N CYS A 77 -10.71 13.00 10.07
CA CYS A 77 -11.56 12.11 9.29
C CYS A 77 -11.18 10.65 9.52
N MET A 78 -12.18 9.81 9.78
CA MET A 78 -12.06 8.39 10.02
C MET A 78 -13.04 7.64 9.12
N LEU A 79 -12.54 6.64 8.40
CA LEU A 79 -13.40 5.63 7.78
C LEU A 79 -13.64 4.53 8.79
N VAL A 80 -14.90 4.31 9.13
CA VAL A 80 -15.32 3.39 10.20
C VAL A 80 -16.41 2.45 9.71
N ILE A 81 -16.57 1.32 10.40
CA ILE A 81 -17.67 0.38 10.19
C ILE A 81 -18.56 0.31 11.43
N GLY A 82 -19.85 0.07 11.21
CA GLY A 82 -20.80 -0.22 12.27
C GLY A 82 -21.23 1.04 13.03
N SER A 83 -21.12 1.01 14.36
CA SER A 83 -21.69 2.06 15.22
C SER A 83 -20.70 2.58 16.26
N GLY A 84 -20.57 3.91 16.33
CA GLY A 84 -19.84 4.63 17.36
C GLY A 84 -20.76 5.42 18.29
N LYS A 85 -20.17 6.06 19.30
CA LYS A 85 -20.90 6.90 20.27
C LYS A 85 -20.78 8.37 19.88
N LYS A 86 -21.88 9.01 19.50
CA LYS A 86 -21.90 10.46 19.25
C LYS A 86 -21.53 11.21 20.54
N ILE A 87 -20.60 12.15 20.45
CA ILE A 87 -20.20 12.99 21.59
C ILE A 87 -21.30 14.05 21.79
N PRO A 88 -21.88 14.16 23.00
CA PRO A 88 -22.98 15.08 23.26
C PRO A 88 -22.68 16.52 22.81
N TYR A 89 -23.63 17.14 22.11
CA TYR A 89 -23.57 18.53 21.64
C TYR A 89 -22.47 18.83 20.60
N THR A 90 -21.92 17.81 19.94
CA THR A 90 -20.96 17.96 18.84
C THR A 90 -21.33 17.04 17.68
N ASP A 91 -20.68 17.20 16.53
CA ASP A 91 -20.78 16.24 15.41
C ASP A 91 -19.67 15.17 15.42
N MET A 92 -18.86 15.13 16.48
CA MET A 92 -17.81 14.15 16.64
C MET A 92 -18.32 12.84 17.25
N TYR A 93 -17.58 11.77 16.98
CA TYR A 93 -17.88 10.43 17.45
C TYR A 93 -16.70 9.81 18.19
N LEU A 94 -17.00 8.92 19.12
CA LEU A 94 -16.05 8.06 19.79
C LEU A 94 -16.21 6.64 19.23
N TRP A 95 -15.16 6.12 18.61
CA TRP A 95 -15.15 4.80 17.95
C TRP A 95 -14.15 3.85 18.60
N HIS A 96 -14.50 2.56 18.64
CA HIS A 96 -13.58 1.53 19.10
C HIS A 96 -12.57 1.23 17.98
N VAL A 97 -11.29 1.11 18.31
CA VAL A 97 -10.20 0.99 17.32
C VAL A 97 -10.36 -0.18 16.34
N LYS A 98 -10.92 -1.30 16.79
CA LYS A 98 -11.23 -2.48 15.95
C LYS A 98 -12.17 -2.19 14.77
N ASP A 99 -13.01 -1.15 14.89
CA ASP A 99 -14.04 -0.78 13.93
C ASP A 99 -13.60 0.44 13.07
N VAL A 100 -12.33 0.84 13.15
CA VAL A 100 -11.73 1.93 12.37
C VAL A 100 -10.86 1.34 11.25
N LEU A 101 -11.19 1.63 10.00
CA LEU A 101 -10.48 1.13 8.83
C LEU A 101 -9.36 2.06 8.37
N ALA A 102 -9.59 3.37 8.44
CA ALA A 102 -8.61 4.38 8.06
C ALA A 102 -8.76 5.66 8.89
N ILE A 103 -7.64 6.35 9.08
CA ILE A 103 -7.55 7.67 9.70
C ILE A 103 -6.82 8.63 8.76
N VAL A 104 -7.37 9.82 8.64
CA VAL A 104 -6.93 10.85 7.69
C VAL A 104 -6.66 12.13 8.44
N GLU A 105 -5.44 12.65 8.31
CA GLU A 105 -5.07 14.00 8.75
C GLU A 105 -5.15 14.97 7.56
N VAL A 106 -5.80 16.11 7.75
CA VAL A 106 -6.04 17.09 6.69
C VAL A 106 -5.27 18.37 6.95
N LYS A 107 -4.41 18.75 5.98
CA LYS A 107 -3.69 20.01 5.99
C LYS A 107 -4.05 20.83 4.76
N LYS A 108 -4.36 22.11 4.96
CA LYS A 108 -4.46 23.06 3.85
C LYS A 108 -3.14 23.16 3.09
N ASN A 109 -2.04 23.35 3.83
CA ASN A 109 -0.70 23.49 3.31
C ASN A 109 0.17 22.42 3.98
N LEU A 110 0.76 21.53 3.19
CA LEU A 110 1.63 20.47 3.65
C LEU A 110 3.09 20.79 3.28
N TYR A 111 3.74 21.53 4.17
CA TYR A 111 5.19 21.78 4.18
C TYR A 111 5.83 21.07 5.37
N GLU A 112 7.11 21.26 5.62
CA GLU A 112 7.89 20.55 6.65
C GLU A 112 7.17 20.38 8.01
N GLN A 113 6.71 21.46 8.62
CA GLN A 113 5.96 21.39 9.89
C GLN A 113 4.65 20.60 9.78
N GLY A 114 3.94 20.77 8.65
CA GLY A 114 2.72 20.01 8.39
C GLY A 114 2.99 18.51 8.23
N ILE A 115 4.10 18.14 7.60
CA ILE A 115 4.55 16.74 7.48
C ILE A 115 4.87 16.18 8.86
N SER A 116 5.67 16.90 9.66
CA SER A 116 6.06 16.42 10.99
C SER A 116 4.86 16.24 11.91
N ASP A 117 3.97 17.23 11.98
CA ASP A 117 2.80 17.20 12.86
C ASP A 117 1.86 16.06 12.47
N SER A 118 1.59 15.91 11.16
CA SER A 118 0.70 14.85 10.66
C SER A 118 1.29 13.46 10.89
N PHE A 119 2.60 13.29 10.65
CA PHE A 119 3.28 12.01 10.89
C PHE A 119 3.21 11.62 12.36
N GLU A 120 3.56 12.54 13.26
CA GLU A 120 3.59 12.27 14.69
C GLU A 120 2.18 12.02 15.24
N HIS A 121 1.19 12.78 14.79
CA HIS A 121 -0.21 12.61 15.19
C HIS A 121 -0.77 11.24 14.76
N LEU A 122 -0.62 10.86 13.49
CA LEU A 122 -1.10 9.56 13.00
C LEU A 122 -0.34 8.38 13.59
N ARG A 123 0.97 8.54 13.86
CA ARG A 123 1.74 7.54 14.61
C ARG A 123 1.16 7.36 16.02
N ASP A 124 0.86 8.46 16.71
CA ASP A 124 0.36 8.41 18.07
C ASP A 124 -1.05 7.80 18.12
N ALA A 125 -1.92 8.11 17.16
CA ALA A 125 -3.21 7.43 16.99
C ALA A 125 -3.03 5.91 16.76
N GLY A 126 -2.00 5.51 15.99
CA GLY A 126 -1.62 4.11 15.79
C GLY A 126 -1.20 3.39 17.08
N LYS A 127 -0.76 4.08 18.13
CA LYS A 127 -0.45 3.46 19.43
C LYS A 127 -1.69 2.90 20.12
N THR A 128 -2.86 3.50 19.92
CA THR A 128 -4.13 2.99 20.46
C THR A 128 -4.43 1.59 19.91
N PHE A 129 -4.12 1.34 18.64
CA PHE A 129 -4.24 0.01 18.04
C PHE A 129 -3.23 -0.98 18.63
N HIS A 130 -1.97 -0.58 18.79
CA HIS A 130 -0.96 -1.45 19.41
C HIS A 130 -1.36 -1.84 20.84
N SER A 131 -1.88 -0.89 21.62
CA SER A 131 -2.40 -1.14 22.97
C SER A 131 -3.55 -2.14 22.93
N TYR A 132 -4.48 -2.01 21.97
CA TYR A 132 -5.57 -2.97 21.78
C TYR A 132 -5.08 -4.40 21.50
N ILE A 133 -4.12 -4.58 20.59
CA ILE A 133 -3.59 -5.91 20.24
C ILE A 133 -2.75 -6.52 21.37
N GLN A 134 -1.93 -5.75 22.08
CA GLN A 134 -1.12 -6.26 23.20
C GLN A 134 -1.97 -6.78 24.36
N ASN A 135 -3.19 -6.26 24.48
CA ASN A 135 -4.12 -6.54 25.55
C ASN A 135 -5.19 -7.57 25.16
N PHE A 136 -5.05 -8.17 23.99
CA PHE A 136 -6.01 -9.14 23.45
C PHE A 136 -6.00 -10.42 24.28
N GLU A 137 -7.17 -10.87 24.75
CA GLU A 137 -7.28 -12.12 25.49
C GLU A 137 -7.27 -13.31 24.51
N VAL A 138 -6.48 -14.34 24.83
CA VAL A 138 -6.36 -15.55 24.01
C VAL A 138 -7.73 -16.23 23.93
N GLY A 139 -8.34 -16.23 22.74
CA GLY A 139 -9.62 -16.90 22.46
C GLY A 139 -10.71 -16.00 21.86
N GLU A 140 -10.54 -14.67 21.89
CA GLU A 140 -11.52 -13.72 21.34
C GLU A 140 -11.21 -13.35 19.88
N ASN A 141 -11.52 -14.21 18.92
CA ASN A 141 -11.32 -14.03 17.46
C ASN A 141 -9.91 -14.33 16.93
N PHE A 142 -9.86 -15.03 15.80
CA PHE A 142 -8.66 -15.19 14.99
C PHE A 142 -8.59 -14.07 13.96
N PHE A 143 -7.51 -13.28 13.98
CA PHE A 143 -7.24 -12.34 12.90
C PHE A 143 -6.80 -13.11 11.66
N ASN A 144 -7.43 -12.87 10.52
CA ASN A 144 -6.93 -13.39 9.25
C ASN A 144 -5.67 -12.62 8.87
N ILE A 145 -4.48 -13.20 9.05
CA ILE A 145 -3.19 -12.60 8.68
C ILE A 145 -2.71 -13.02 7.27
N SER A 146 -3.57 -13.67 6.48
CA SER A 146 -3.20 -14.17 5.15
C SER A 146 -2.73 -13.06 4.19
N PRO A 147 -3.31 -11.84 4.18
CA PRO A 147 -2.79 -10.74 3.35
C PRO A 147 -1.35 -10.34 3.71
N ALA A 148 -1.00 -10.26 5.00
CA ALA A 148 0.37 -9.97 5.43
C ALA A 148 1.34 -11.10 5.10
N ARG A 149 0.92 -12.37 5.24
CA ARG A 149 1.71 -13.54 4.82
C ARG A 149 2.01 -13.51 3.32
N ARG A 150 1.00 -13.21 2.50
CA ARG A 150 1.16 -13.06 1.05
C ARG A 150 2.11 -11.90 0.71
N ALA A 151 1.88 -10.72 1.27
CA ALA A 151 2.73 -9.56 1.04
C ALA A 151 4.20 -9.84 1.41
N PHE A 152 4.44 -10.53 2.52
CA PHE A 152 5.78 -10.97 2.91
C PHE A 152 6.41 -11.87 1.85
N GLN A 153 5.67 -12.87 1.36
CA GLN A 153 6.11 -13.81 0.34
C GLN A 153 6.43 -13.11 -0.99
N GLU A 154 5.58 -12.19 -1.43
CA GLU A 154 5.81 -11.38 -2.65
C GLU A 154 7.04 -10.47 -2.52
N ILE A 155 7.24 -9.86 -1.35
CA ILE A 155 8.36 -8.94 -1.12
C ILE A 155 9.68 -9.71 -1.03
N THR A 156 9.69 -10.88 -0.37
CA THR A 156 10.94 -11.57 0.03
C THR A 156 11.26 -12.82 -0.78
N GLY A 157 10.29 -13.41 -1.47
CA GLY A 157 10.43 -14.71 -2.14
C GLY A 157 10.54 -15.91 -1.18
N VAL A 158 10.26 -15.71 0.12
CA VAL A 158 10.46 -16.67 1.21
C VAL A 158 9.15 -16.88 1.98
N SER A 159 8.92 -18.09 2.48
CA SER A 159 7.79 -18.33 3.39
C SER A 159 8.08 -17.81 4.80
N PRO A 160 7.13 -17.17 5.52
CA PRO A 160 7.32 -16.82 6.93
C PRO A 160 7.64 -18.03 7.82
N ASP A 161 7.24 -19.23 7.40
CA ASP A 161 7.50 -20.48 8.11
C ASP A 161 8.99 -20.86 8.12
N GLU A 162 9.80 -20.25 7.24
CA GLU A 162 11.26 -20.40 7.18
C GLU A 162 12.02 -19.39 8.03
N LEU A 163 11.32 -18.42 8.66
CA LEU A 163 11.98 -17.42 9.48
C LEU A 163 12.76 -18.13 10.60
N PRO A 164 14.08 -17.89 10.74
CA PRO A 164 14.85 -18.51 11.79
C PRO A 164 14.32 -18.07 13.14
N ASN A 165 14.38 -18.95 14.15
CA ASN A 165 14.04 -18.63 15.55
C ASN A 165 14.99 -17.59 16.19
N HIS A 166 15.86 -16.95 15.41
CA HIS A 166 16.85 -15.98 15.87
C HIS A 166 16.30 -14.56 15.72
N ILE A 167 16.08 -13.94 16.87
CA ILE A 167 15.70 -12.53 17.06
C ILE A 167 16.69 -11.63 16.31
N GLY A 168 16.19 -10.67 15.53
CA GLY A 168 17.00 -9.51 15.09
C GLY A 168 17.34 -9.43 13.61
N ASN A 169 16.74 -10.25 12.74
CA ASN A 169 16.95 -10.14 11.30
C ASN A 169 15.87 -9.29 10.61
N THR A 170 16.20 -8.70 9.45
CA THR A 170 15.28 -7.82 8.70
C THR A 170 13.95 -8.51 8.36
N LEU A 171 13.96 -9.80 8.02
CA LEU A 171 12.77 -10.53 7.59
C LEU A 171 11.74 -10.67 8.73
N GLU A 172 12.18 -10.97 9.95
CA GLU A 172 11.32 -11.05 11.13
C GLU A 172 10.60 -9.72 11.38
N TYR A 173 11.36 -8.61 11.41
CA TYR A 173 10.80 -7.28 11.62
C TYR A 173 9.90 -6.82 10.48
N LEU A 174 10.23 -7.19 9.24
CA LEU A 174 9.40 -6.94 8.07
C LEU A 174 8.06 -7.66 8.22
N TYR A 175 8.06 -8.97 8.52
CA TYR A 175 6.83 -9.74 8.69
C TYR A 175 5.94 -9.16 9.79
N HIS A 176 6.50 -8.88 10.97
CA HIS A 176 5.74 -8.24 12.05
C HIS A 176 5.21 -6.85 11.68
N THR A 177 5.96 -6.08 10.89
CA THR A 177 5.51 -4.78 10.38
C THR A 177 4.31 -4.95 9.47
N LEU A 178 4.34 -5.90 8.53
CA LEU A 178 3.23 -6.17 7.61
C LEU A 178 1.97 -6.64 8.34
N VAL A 179 2.11 -7.53 9.34
CA VAL A 179 0.98 -7.99 10.16
C VAL A 179 0.34 -6.80 10.90
N ASN A 180 1.16 -5.98 11.56
CA ASN A 180 0.66 -4.82 12.29
C ASN A 180 -0.03 -3.81 11.36
N GLU A 181 0.52 -3.56 10.18
CA GLU A 181 -0.06 -2.62 9.21
C GLU A 181 -1.35 -3.12 8.57
N GLN A 182 -1.45 -4.42 8.30
CA GLN A 182 -2.68 -5.02 7.79
C GLN A 182 -3.83 -4.80 8.77
N LEU A 183 -3.58 -5.02 10.06
CA LEU A 183 -4.62 -5.00 11.08
C LEU A 183 -4.94 -3.57 11.53
N ALA A 184 -3.93 -2.71 11.67
CA ALA A 184 -4.11 -1.32 12.09
C ALA A 184 -4.95 -0.50 11.08
N PRO A 185 -5.56 0.62 11.52
CA PRO A 185 -6.14 1.58 10.60
C PRO A 185 -5.08 2.10 9.61
N VAL A 186 -5.46 2.24 8.35
CA VAL A 186 -4.65 2.91 7.33
C VAL A 186 -4.45 4.37 7.73
N ARG A 187 -3.23 4.88 7.66
CA ARG A 187 -2.88 6.27 8.00
C ARG A 187 -2.63 7.08 6.73
N ILE A 188 -3.38 8.15 6.56
CA ILE A 188 -3.34 8.98 5.36
C ILE A 188 -3.15 10.44 5.76
N VAL A 189 -2.26 11.15 5.07
CA VAL A 189 -2.12 12.60 5.19
C VAL A 189 -2.57 13.24 3.89
N ILE A 190 -3.47 14.23 3.94
CA ILE A 190 -3.92 14.97 2.75
C ILE A 190 -3.54 16.44 2.88
N GLY A 191 -2.58 16.85 2.05
CA GLY A 191 -2.19 18.23 1.82
C GLY A 191 -2.84 18.79 0.56
N TYR A 192 -3.77 19.74 0.70
CA TYR A 192 -4.42 20.37 -0.47
C TYR A 192 -3.51 21.27 -1.28
N ASN A 193 -2.46 21.81 -0.66
CA ASN A 193 -1.40 22.59 -1.28
C ASN A 193 -0.06 22.17 -0.64
N GLY A 194 1.05 22.38 -1.34
CA GLY A 194 2.37 22.17 -0.76
C GLY A 194 3.49 22.29 -1.79
N TYR A 195 4.32 21.26 -1.83
CA TYR A 195 5.48 21.16 -2.71
C TYR A 195 5.08 21.15 -4.19
N LYS A 196 5.87 21.87 -5.01
CA LYS A 196 5.60 22.04 -6.45
C LYS A 196 6.31 21.03 -7.34
N SER A 197 7.08 20.12 -6.76
CA SER A 197 7.69 19.00 -7.47
C SER A 197 7.79 17.77 -6.57
N GLU A 198 7.72 16.58 -7.17
CA GLU A 198 7.94 15.30 -6.51
C GLU A 198 9.28 15.25 -5.78
N ARG A 199 10.33 15.80 -6.39
CA ARG A 199 11.68 15.92 -5.80
C ARG A 199 11.65 16.70 -4.49
N SER A 200 11.03 17.87 -4.47
CA SER A 200 11.00 18.71 -3.25
C SER A 200 10.19 18.06 -2.11
N LEU A 201 9.15 17.29 -2.44
CA LEU A 201 8.41 16.48 -1.46
C LEU A 201 9.31 15.38 -0.87
N ARG A 202 10.04 14.64 -1.72
CA ARG A 202 10.99 13.59 -1.29
C ARG A 202 12.08 14.16 -0.39
N GLU A 203 12.74 15.24 -0.82
CA GLU A 203 13.81 15.89 -0.07
C GLU A 203 13.32 16.38 1.30
N SER A 204 12.17 17.04 1.36
CA SER A 204 11.60 17.49 2.65
C SER A 204 11.29 16.34 3.58
N PHE A 205 10.68 15.26 3.06
CA PHE A 205 10.31 14.12 3.88
C PHE A 205 11.56 13.39 4.40
N PHE A 206 12.57 13.21 3.56
CA PHE A 206 13.84 12.61 3.96
C PHE A 206 14.58 13.44 5.01
N ASN A 207 14.65 14.77 4.82
CA ASN A 207 15.27 15.67 5.81
C ASN A 207 14.57 15.60 7.17
N TYR A 208 13.23 15.50 7.19
CA TYR A 208 12.47 15.26 8.41
C TYR A 208 12.91 13.96 9.08
N LEU A 209 13.05 12.84 8.34
CA LEU A 209 13.52 11.58 8.91
C LEU A 209 14.95 11.67 9.46
N CYS A 210 15.86 12.33 8.75
CA CYS A 210 17.22 12.57 9.23
C CYS A 210 17.24 13.35 10.56
N SER A 211 16.32 14.30 10.75
CA SER A 211 16.19 15.03 12.03
C SER A 211 15.73 14.17 13.21
N LYS A 212 15.29 12.93 12.95
CA LYS A 212 14.74 11.97 13.91
C LYS A 212 15.62 10.73 14.08
N GLU A 213 16.88 10.78 13.63
CA GLU A 213 17.84 9.69 13.85
C GLU A 213 17.91 9.33 15.34
N MET A 214 18.02 8.03 15.65
CA MET A 214 18.06 7.49 17.01
C MET A 214 16.84 7.85 17.89
N THR A 215 15.74 8.33 17.30
CA THR A 215 14.49 8.63 18.04
C THR A 215 13.51 7.45 17.97
N ARG A 216 12.96 7.05 19.12
CA ARG A 216 11.95 5.98 19.17
C ARG A 216 10.67 6.37 18.43
N GLY A 217 10.00 5.38 17.84
CA GLY A 217 8.73 5.58 17.13
C GLY A 217 8.88 5.96 15.65
N PHE A 218 10.09 5.90 15.10
CA PHE A 218 10.38 6.18 13.69
C PHE A 218 10.71 4.94 12.88
N GLY A 219 10.32 3.73 13.32
CA GLY A 219 10.45 2.50 12.51
C GLY A 219 9.47 2.47 11.34
N ILE A 220 9.70 1.61 10.34
CA ILE A 220 8.86 1.58 9.11
C ILE A 220 7.36 1.48 9.43
N GLY A 221 6.99 0.66 10.41
CA GLY A 221 5.59 0.51 10.87
C GLY A 221 4.90 1.79 11.36
N SER A 222 5.61 2.91 11.61
CA SER A 222 4.99 4.19 11.95
C SER A 222 4.64 5.07 10.75
N PHE A 223 5.17 4.77 9.56
CA PHE A 223 4.98 5.60 8.38
C PHE A 223 3.51 5.54 7.91
N PRO A 224 2.92 6.70 7.54
CA PRO A 224 1.65 6.74 6.83
C PRO A 224 1.70 5.86 5.58
N GLN A 225 0.58 5.25 5.24
CA GLN A 225 0.43 4.46 4.02
C GLN A 225 0.34 5.37 2.79
N LEU A 226 -0.19 6.59 2.96
CA LEU A 226 -0.28 7.60 1.90
C LEU A 226 -0.05 9.00 2.47
N VAL A 227 0.79 9.78 1.79
CA VAL A 227 0.94 11.22 2.01
C VAL A 227 0.70 11.92 0.69
N VAL A 228 -0.44 12.63 0.59
CA VAL A 228 -0.80 13.42 -0.58
C VAL A 228 -0.33 14.86 -0.39
N CYS A 229 0.38 15.39 -1.37
CA CYS A 229 0.81 16.79 -1.42
C CYS A 229 0.46 17.35 -2.81
N GLU A 230 -0.71 17.98 -2.91
CA GLU A 230 -1.23 18.53 -4.17
C GLU A 230 -1.35 17.47 -5.28
N ASN A 231 -0.40 17.43 -6.22
CA ASN A 231 -0.38 16.48 -7.35
C ASN A 231 0.62 15.33 -7.16
N TYR A 232 1.35 15.32 -6.05
CA TYR A 232 2.36 14.31 -5.76
C TYR A 232 1.97 13.51 -4.53
N SER A 233 2.40 12.26 -4.48
CA SER A 233 2.16 11.42 -3.31
C SER A 233 3.41 10.66 -2.90
N LEU A 234 3.50 10.35 -1.61
CA LEU A 234 4.35 9.28 -1.11
C LEU A 234 3.46 8.13 -0.68
N VAL A 235 3.82 6.91 -1.04
CA VAL A 235 2.99 5.72 -0.86
C VAL A 235 3.80 4.53 -0.39
N LYS A 236 3.20 3.72 0.48
CA LYS A 236 3.86 2.57 1.08
C LYS A 236 3.78 1.33 0.22
N LEU A 237 4.88 0.58 0.20
CA LEU A 237 5.07 -0.65 -0.56
C LEU A 237 5.04 -1.86 0.38
N ASN A 238 3.89 -2.08 1.02
CA ASN A 238 3.68 -3.14 2.01
C ASN A 238 2.86 -4.33 1.48
N GLY A 239 2.73 -4.43 0.15
CA GLY A 239 1.94 -5.45 -0.54
C GLY A 239 0.42 -5.22 -0.45
N GLN A 240 -0.03 -4.07 0.03
CA GLN A 240 -1.45 -3.79 0.28
C GLN A 240 -1.86 -2.36 -0.09
N PRO A 241 -2.05 -2.05 -1.39
CA PRO A 241 -1.91 -2.94 -2.55
C PRO A 241 -0.54 -2.89 -3.23
N PHE A 242 0.24 -1.83 -2.97
CA PHE A 242 1.49 -1.62 -3.69
C PHE A 242 2.62 -2.43 -3.08
N SER A 243 3.45 -3.03 -3.94
CA SER A 243 4.57 -3.87 -3.53
C SER A 243 5.82 -3.54 -4.34
N SER A 244 6.97 -3.87 -3.77
CA SER A 244 8.24 -3.98 -4.49
C SER A 244 8.99 -5.15 -3.87
N MET A 245 9.60 -5.98 -4.72
CA MET A 245 10.54 -6.98 -4.24
C MET A 245 11.68 -6.30 -3.47
N MET A 246 12.14 -7.01 -2.46
CA MET A 246 13.31 -6.67 -1.66
C MET A 246 14.57 -6.68 -2.56
N GLN A 247 15.48 -5.75 -2.34
CA GLN A 247 16.77 -5.69 -3.03
C GLN A 247 17.85 -6.06 -2.02
N ASP A 248 18.45 -7.24 -2.20
CA ASP A 248 19.39 -7.83 -1.23
C ASP A 248 18.79 -7.90 0.19
N GLU A 249 19.37 -7.18 1.16
CA GLU A 249 18.89 -7.09 2.54
C GLU A 249 17.92 -5.92 2.79
N ASN A 250 17.63 -5.11 1.76
CA ASN A 250 16.89 -3.86 1.89
C ASN A 250 15.45 -4.01 1.38
N TRP A 251 14.48 -3.74 2.25
CA TRP A 251 13.08 -3.63 1.87
C TRP A 251 12.82 -2.25 1.28
N CYS A 252 12.47 -2.18 -0.01
CA CYS A 252 11.94 -0.96 -0.61
C CYS A 252 10.51 -0.74 -0.11
N PHE A 253 10.35 0.09 0.92
CA PHE A 253 9.09 0.21 1.66
C PHE A 253 8.29 1.48 1.31
N TYR A 254 8.89 2.44 0.59
CA TYR A 254 8.24 3.70 0.26
C TYR A 254 8.58 4.14 -1.17
N ALA A 255 7.58 4.63 -1.89
CA ALA A 255 7.72 5.21 -3.22
C ALA A 255 7.11 6.61 -3.28
N SER A 256 7.44 7.35 -4.33
CA SER A 256 6.78 8.58 -4.72
C SER A 256 6.06 8.42 -6.06
N SER A 257 5.02 9.22 -6.26
CA SER A 257 4.18 9.19 -7.45
C SER A 257 3.78 10.59 -7.90
N ASN A 258 3.65 10.75 -9.22
CA ASN A 258 3.01 11.89 -9.89
C ASN A 258 1.64 11.53 -10.49
N GLU A 259 1.10 10.34 -10.17
CA GLU A 259 -0.28 9.96 -10.50
C GLU A 259 -1.30 10.82 -9.73
N ASN A 260 -2.53 10.90 -10.25
CA ASN A 260 -3.71 11.35 -9.52
C ASN A 260 -3.75 10.71 -8.12
N PRO A 261 -3.54 11.50 -7.04
CA PRO A 261 -3.48 10.97 -5.69
C PRO A 261 -4.76 10.25 -5.23
N LEU A 262 -5.90 10.58 -5.85
CA LEU A 262 -7.17 9.90 -5.53
C LEU A 262 -7.20 8.46 -6.05
N THR A 263 -6.46 8.14 -7.11
CA THR A 263 -6.30 6.75 -7.55
C THR A 263 -5.64 5.92 -6.44
N LEU A 264 -4.51 6.41 -5.90
CA LEU A 264 -3.79 5.75 -4.81
C LEU A 264 -4.65 5.66 -3.54
N LEU A 265 -5.38 6.74 -3.20
CA LEU A 265 -6.29 6.76 -2.05
C LEU A 265 -7.36 5.68 -2.16
N ILE A 266 -8.04 5.61 -3.31
CA ILE A 266 -9.11 4.64 -3.55
C ILE A 266 -8.57 3.22 -3.46
N GLU A 267 -7.45 2.92 -4.11
CA GLU A 267 -6.88 1.57 -4.10
C GLU A 267 -6.48 1.12 -2.70
N ILE A 268 -5.88 2.00 -1.90
CA ILE A 268 -5.52 1.70 -0.49
C ILE A 268 -6.78 1.45 0.35
N ILE A 269 -7.79 2.31 0.24
CA ILE A 269 -9.03 2.17 1.02
C ILE A 269 -9.80 0.92 0.61
N TRP A 270 -9.93 0.66 -0.70
CA TRP A 270 -10.61 -0.52 -1.22
C TRP A 270 -9.89 -1.82 -0.86
N THR A 271 -8.56 -1.81 -0.85
CA THR A 271 -7.76 -2.95 -0.38
C THR A 271 -8.03 -3.22 1.10
N LYS A 272 -8.04 -2.18 1.94
CA LYS A 272 -8.37 -2.33 3.38
C LYS A 272 -9.78 -2.86 3.60
N ILE A 273 -10.77 -2.35 2.87
CA ILE A 273 -12.16 -2.82 2.93
C ILE A 273 -12.23 -4.29 2.53
N THR A 274 -11.65 -4.65 1.38
CA THR A 274 -11.62 -6.04 0.87
C THR A 274 -11.00 -6.99 1.88
N ASN A 275 -9.83 -6.64 2.43
CA ASN A 275 -9.12 -7.47 3.40
C ASN A 275 -9.86 -7.61 4.75
N THR A 276 -10.72 -6.64 5.10
CA THR A 276 -11.44 -6.63 6.39
C THR A 276 -12.83 -7.25 6.29
N LEU A 277 -13.54 -7.03 5.17
CA LEU A 277 -14.96 -7.40 5.00
C LEU A 277 -15.19 -8.55 4.03
N ASP A 278 -14.12 -9.06 3.38
CA ASP A 278 -14.21 -10.09 2.33
C ASP A 278 -15.19 -9.69 1.22
N SER A 279 -15.20 -8.40 0.89
CA SER A 279 -16.11 -7.79 -0.09
C SER A 279 -15.38 -7.42 -1.38
N SER A 280 -15.98 -7.69 -2.53
CA SER A 280 -15.45 -7.20 -3.82
C SER A 280 -15.77 -5.72 -4.02
N MET A 281 -14.75 -4.94 -4.40
CA MET A 281 -14.89 -3.53 -4.78
C MET A 281 -14.95 -3.37 -6.31
N PRO A 282 -15.53 -2.27 -6.84
CA PRO A 282 -15.70 -2.10 -8.28
C PRO A 282 -14.38 -1.63 -8.96
N TRP A 283 -13.38 -2.52 -8.99
CA TRP A 283 -12.03 -2.28 -9.54
C TRP A 283 -12.00 -1.94 -11.04
N GLY A 284 -13.10 -2.19 -11.77
CA GLY A 284 -13.17 -1.95 -13.21
C GLY A 284 -12.30 -2.94 -14.00
N ASP A 285 -11.71 -2.47 -15.10
CA ASP A 285 -10.85 -3.32 -15.94
C ASP A 285 -9.51 -3.64 -15.27
N ASP A 286 -9.01 -2.72 -14.43
CA ASP A 286 -7.69 -2.81 -13.78
C ASP A 286 -6.58 -3.11 -14.80
N LEU A 287 -6.44 -2.32 -15.87
CA LEU A 287 -5.41 -2.52 -16.90
C LEU A 287 -4.42 -1.36 -17.00
N ILE A 288 -4.37 -0.52 -15.98
CA ILE A 288 -3.50 0.64 -15.87
C ILE A 288 -2.79 0.53 -14.52
N ASP A 289 -1.47 0.53 -14.52
CA ASP A 289 -0.64 0.56 -13.32
C ASP A 289 -0.14 1.97 -13.04
N GLN A 290 -0.03 2.31 -11.76
CA GLN A 290 0.66 3.53 -11.34
C GLN A 290 2.16 3.35 -11.49
N ASN A 291 2.81 4.33 -12.09
CA ASN A 291 4.23 4.29 -12.38
C ASN A 291 5.03 4.87 -11.20
N LEU A 292 5.11 4.11 -10.11
CA LEU A 292 5.75 4.55 -8.86
C LEU A 292 7.29 4.64 -8.99
N ALA A 293 7.91 5.60 -8.29
CA ALA A 293 9.37 5.72 -8.17
C ALA A 293 9.79 5.30 -6.78
N GLN A 294 10.72 4.35 -6.68
CA GLN A 294 11.32 3.96 -5.42
C GLN A 294 11.87 5.20 -4.69
N PHE A 295 11.64 5.28 -3.37
CA PHE A 295 12.05 6.43 -2.57
C PHE A 295 12.87 6.03 -1.37
N LEU A 296 12.33 5.20 -0.48
CA LEU A 296 13.03 4.74 0.71
C LEU A 296 13.11 3.23 0.73
N ALA A 297 14.28 2.74 1.10
CA ALA A 297 14.47 1.37 1.52
C ALA A 297 15.11 1.32 2.90
N GLY A 298 15.04 0.15 3.54
CA GLY A 298 15.68 -0.02 4.82
C GLY A 298 15.86 -1.45 5.25
N LYS A 299 16.73 -1.62 6.24
CA LYS A 299 17.06 -2.89 6.85
C LYS A 299 17.28 -2.75 8.35
N ILE A 300 17.19 -3.85 9.07
CA ILE A 300 17.49 -3.87 10.50
C ILE A 300 18.99 -3.82 10.71
N VAL A 301 19.43 -2.92 11.57
CA VAL A 301 20.81 -2.80 12.03
C VAL A 301 20.85 -2.72 13.55
N GLN A 302 21.94 -3.21 14.13
CA GLN A 302 22.29 -2.94 15.51
C GLN A 302 23.40 -1.91 15.55
N LYS A 303 23.16 -0.79 16.24
CA LYS A 303 24.15 0.25 16.52
C LYS A 303 24.19 0.42 18.04
N ASP A 304 25.34 0.10 18.63
CA ASP A 304 25.51 -0.01 20.08
C ASP A 304 24.48 -0.97 20.70
N ASP A 305 23.74 -0.53 21.72
CA ASP A 305 22.68 -1.30 22.39
C ASP A 305 21.29 -1.08 21.77
N VAL A 306 21.21 -0.46 20.59
CA VAL A 306 19.94 -0.12 19.92
C VAL A 306 19.81 -0.92 18.61
N VAL A 307 18.73 -1.68 18.51
CA VAL A 307 18.28 -2.32 17.27
C VAL A 307 17.22 -1.43 16.63
N GLY A 308 17.36 -1.13 15.35
CA GLY A 308 16.44 -0.26 14.62
C GLY A 308 16.57 -0.37 13.11
N TRP A 309 15.74 0.39 12.40
CA TRP A 309 15.80 0.48 10.95
C TRP A 309 16.85 1.49 10.51
N ALA A 310 17.79 1.06 9.67
CA ALA A 310 18.60 1.96 8.86
C ALA A 310 17.86 2.26 7.56
N TYR A 311 17.80 3.54 7.18
CA TYR A 311 17.14 3.99 5.97
C TYR A 311 18.14 4.41 4.91
N GLU A 312 17.84 4.07 3.66
CA GLU A 312 18.51 4.58 2.47
C GLU A 312 17.49 5.29 1.57
N CYS A 313 17.92 6.38 0.95
CA CYS A 313 17.14 7.13 -0.02
C CYS A 313 17.64 6.82 -1.43
N PHE A 314 16.74 6.48 -2.33
CA PHE A 314 17.08 6.34 -3.75
C PHE A 314 17.28 7.72 -4.37
N ASP A 315 18.51 7.96 -4.85
CA ASP A 315 18.82 9.16 -5.63
C ASP A 315 18.31 8.99 -7.07
N ILE A 316 17.15 9.59 -7.34
CA ILE A 316 16.50 9.56 -8.65
C ILE A 316 16.64 10.94 -9.30
N PRO A 317 17.14 11.03 -10.55
CA PRO A 317 17.27 12.30 -11.26
C PRO A 317 15.97 13.09 -11.33
N ALA A 318 16.06 14.42 -11.19
CA ALA A 318 14.88 15.30 -11.25
C ALA A 318 14.18 15.23 -12.60
N GLU A 319 14.96 15.09 -13.67
CA GLU A 319 14.50 14.94 -15.05
C GLU A 319 13.62 13.70 -15.19
N PHE A 320 14.07 12.56 -14.62
CA PHE A 320 13.27 11.34 -14.62
C PHE A 320 11.93 11.52 -13.91
N LEU A 321 11.93 12.08 -12.69
CA LEU A 321 10.69 12.31 -11.93
C LEU A 321 9.72 13.25 -12.67
N LYS A 322 10.25 14.18 -13.46
CA LYS A 322 9.45 15.14 -14.22
C LYS A 322 8.88 14.56 -15.52
N GLU A 323 9.67 13.74 -16.22
CA GLU A 323 9.32 13.21 -17.55
C GLU A 323 8.56 11.88 -17.49
N ARG A 324 8.65 11.17 -16.36
CA ARG A 324 7.95 9.91 -16.15
C ARG A 324 6.43 10.08 -16.28
N ALA A 325 5.81 9.28 -17.14
CA ALA A 325 4.36 9.18 -17.23
C ALA A 325 3.76 8.71 -15.90
N PRO A 326 2.62 9.26 -15.44
CA PRO A 326 2.02 8.96 -14.14
C PRO A 326 1.58 7.50 -14.00
N ASN A 327 1.16 6.90 -15.10
CA ASN A 327 0.76 5.51 -15.21
C ASN A 327 1.33 4.87 -16.48
N LYS A 328 1.13 3.56 -16.57
CA LYS A 328 1.47 2.73 -17.72
C LYS A 328 0.37 1.69 -17.94
N ALA A 329 0.23 1.21 -19.16
CA ALA A 329 -0.61 0.04 -19.42
C ALA A 329 -0.06 -1.16 -18.66
N TRP A 330 -0.93 -1.90 -18.00
CA TRP A 330 -0.57 -3.16 -17.36
C TRP A 330 -0.24 -4.22 -18.41
N GLU A 331 0.75 -5.05 -18.11
CA GLU A 331 1.10 -6.22 -18.90
C GLU A 331 1.48 -7.39 -17.98
N PRO A 332 1.24 -8.64 -18.40
CA PRO A 332 1.71 -9.80 -17.66
C PRO A 332 3.22 -9.91 -17.71
N LEU A 333 3.79 -10.72 -16.82
CA LEU A 333 5.21 -11.04 -16.87
C LEU A 333 5.48 -11.97 -18.06
N PHE A 334 6.34 -11.52 -18.96
CA PHE A 334 6.85 -12.38 -20.03
C PHE A 334 8.04 -13.19 -19.52
N VAL A 335 7.98 -14.51 -19.71
CA VAL A 335 8.99 -15.44 -19.19
C VAL A 335 9.52 -16.36 -20.30
N ASP A 336 10.68 -16.98 -20.07
CA ASP A 336 11.17 -18.04 -20.95
C ASP A 336 10.36 -19.34 -20.82
N ALA A 337 10.58 -20.27 -21.75
CA ALA A 337 9.86 -21.54 -21.79
C ALA A 337 10.09 -22.43 -20.55
N HIS A 338 11.26 -22.38 -19.92
CA HIS A 338 11.57 -23.20 -18.75
C HIS A 338 10.88 -22.65 -17.51
N THR A 339 10.94 -21.34 -17.31
CA THR A 339 10.22 -20.62 -16.26
C THR A 339 8.71 -20.83 -16.41
N PHE A 340 8.17 -20.67 -17.63
CA PHE A 340 6.77 -20.95 -17.94
C PHE A 340 6.37 -22.38 -17.58
N THR A 341 7.19 -23.36 -17.96
CA THR A 341 6.91 -24.78 -17.69
C THR A 341 6.81 -25.05 -16.19
N MET A 342 7.74 -24.53 -15.38
CA MET A 342 7.71 -24.72 -13.93
C MET A 342 6.52 -24.04 -13.27
N ILE A 343 6.21 -22.80 -13.65
CA ILE A 343 5.03 -22.10 -13.10
C ILE A 343 3.75 -22.83 -13.50
N ASN A 344 3.65 -23.29 -14.75
CA ASN A 344 2.49 -24.07 -15.19
C ASN A 344 2.36 -25.40 -14.43
N VAL A 345 3.47 -26.08 -14.11
CA VAL A 345 3.43 -27.26 -13.22
C VAL A 345 2.92 -26.86 -11.84
N LEU A 346 3.44 -25.79 -11.24
CA LEU A 346 2.98 -25.30 -9.94
C LEU A 346 1.49 -24.93 -9.93
N CYS A 347 0.96 -24.32 -10.99
CA CYS A 347 -0.48 -24.05 -11.13
C CYS A 347 -1.33 -25.33 -11.07
N ASN A 348 -0.79 -26.47 -11.50
CA ASN A 348 -1.51 -27.75 -11.54
C ASN A 348 -1.28 -28.62 -10.30
N THR A 349 -0.09 -28.56 -9.69
CA THR A 349 0.31 -29.45 -8.59
C THR A 349 0.33 -28.76 -7.22
N GLY A 350 0.34 -27.43 -7.18
CA GLY A 350 0.49 -26.61 -5.97
C GLY A 350 1.93 -26.48 -5.48
N GLU A 351 2.73 -27.54 -5.59
CA GLU A 351 4.13 -27.56 -5.17
C GLU A 351 5.03 -28.36 -6.13
N ILE A 352 6.33 -28.02 -6.13
CA ILE A 352 7.41 -28.82 -6.74
C ILE A 352 8.47 -29.07 -5.67
N ASN A 353 8.80 -30.34 -5.40
CA ASN A 353 9.93 -30.66 -4.54
C ASN A 353 11.24 -30.69 -5.35
N THR A 354 12.14 -29.77 -5.01
CA THR A 354 13.46 -29.58 -5.64
C THR A 354 14.41 -30.78 -5.47
N LYS A 355 14.07 -31.74 -4.61
CA LYS A 355 14.81 -33.00 -4.45
C LYS A 355 14.26 -34.16 -5.25
N ASP A 356 13.13 -33.98 -5.94
CA ASP A 356 12.55 -35.05 -6.73
C ASP A 356 13.39 -35.34 -7.99
N GLU A 357 13.41 -36.61 -8.37
CA GLU A 357 14.14 -37.09 -9.55
C GLU A 357 13.65 -36.40 -10.83
N ALA A 358 12.34 -36.13 -10.93
CA ALA A 358 11.76 -35.44 -12.08
C ALA A 358 12.31 -34.02 -12.24
N PHE A 359 12.41 -33.25 -11.15
CA PHE A 359 12.97 -31.90 -11.19
C PHE A 359 14.45 -31.93 -11.54
N THR A 360 15.21 -32.82 -10.89
CA THR A 360 16.66 -32.94 -11.11
C THR A 360 16.99 -33.39 -12.54
N THR A 361 16.20 -34.32 -13.08
CA THR A 361 16.29 -34.79 -14.47
C THR A 361 15.99 -33.65 -15.44
N TYR A 362 14.89 -32.91 -15.23
CA TYR A 362 14.53 -31.78 -16.07
C TYR A 362 15.66 -30.72 -16.13
N LEU A 363 16.26 -30.38 -15.00
CA LEU A 363 17.38 -29.43 -14.97
C LEU A 363 18.60 -29.96 -15.75
N THR A 364 18.91 -31.25 -15.58
CA THR A 364 20.06 -31.89 -16.25
C THR A 364 19.87 -31.94 -17.76
N GLU A 365 18.70 -32.35 -18.23
CA GLU A 365 18.37 -32.44 -19.67
C GLU A 365 18.40 -31.08 -20.36
N ASN A 366 18.05 -30.01 -19.64
CA ASN A 366 18.03 -28.64 -20.15
C ASN A 366 19.30 -27.84 -19.83
N ASN A 367 20.34 -28.47 -19.27
CA ASN A 367 21.60 -27.82 -18.86
C ASN A 367 21.40 -26.61 -17.94
N LEU A 368 20.44 -26.67 -17.02
CA LEU A 368 20.11 -25.60 -16.08
C LEU A 368 20.84 -25.79 -14.74
N ASN A 369 21.46 -24.72 -14.23
CA ASN A 369 21.98 -24.71 -12.87
C ASN A 369 20.80 -24.58 -11.87
N SER A 370 20.70 -25.52 -10.93
CA SER A 370 19.59 -25.55 -9.96
C SER A 370 19.48 -24.27 -9.13
N VAL A 371 20.59 -23.72 -8.64
CA VAL A 371 20.59 -22.54 -7.76
C VAL A 371 20.16 -21.31 -8.54
N ASP A 372 20.74 -21.09 -9.71
CA ASP A 372 20.43 -19.91 -10.52
C ASP A 372 19.02 -19.97 -11.09
N PHE A 373 18.54 -21.17 -11.45
CA PHE A 373 17.19 -21.35 -11.96
C PHE A 373 16.12 -21.18 -10.86
N ILE A 374 16.35 -21.68 -9.65
CA ILE A 374 15.46 -21.39 -8.52
C ILE A 374 15.43 -19.88 -8.24
N ARG A 375 16.59 -19.21 -8.30
CA ARG A 375 16.66 -17.75 -8.13
C ARG A 375 15.89 -17.02 -9.24
N SER A 376 15.95 -17.48 -10.49
CA SER A 376 15.18 -16.87 -11.58
C SER A 376 13.67 -17.06 -11.40
N LEU A 377 13.23 -18.23 -10.91
CA LEU A 377 11.83 -18.46 -10.54
C LEU A 377 11.38 -17.52 -9.42
N GLN A 378 12.17 -17.38 -8.35
CA GLN A 378 11.86 -16.44 -7.26
C GLN A 378 11.85 -14.98 -7.73
N GLY A 379 12.74 -14.63 -8.66
CA GLY A 379 12.80 -13.31 -9.28
C GLY A 379 11.58 -12.93 -10.11
N THR A 380 10.67 -13.87 -10.39
CA THR A 380 9.36 -13.57 -11.00
C THR A 380 8.40 -12.90 -10.02
N GLY A 381 8.63 -13.02 -8.71
CA GLY A 381 7.70 -12.58 -7.67
C GLY A 381 6.49 -13.50 -7.46
N PHE A 382 6.33 -14.57 -8.26
CA PHE A 382 5.21 -15.52 -8.15
C PHE A 382 5.55 -16.81 -7.41
N VAL A 383 6.84 -17.17 -7.37
CA VAL A 383 7.32 -18.43 -6.82
C VAL A 383 8.10 -18.15 -5.54
N ILE A 384 7.78 -18.87 -4.47
CA ILE A 384 8.53 -18.84 -3.22
C ILE A 384 9.23 -20.17 -2.99
N ARG A 385 10.23 -20.13 -2.12
CA ARG A 385 10.86 -21.32 -1.57
C ARG A 385 10.34 -21.59 -0.16
N ASN A 386 10.05 -22.86 0.10
CA ASN A 386 9.66 -23.41 1.40
C ASN A 386 10.44 -24.72 1.63
N GLY A 387 11.65 -24.59 2.13
CA GLY A 387 12.64 -25.63 2.35
C GLY A 387 13.12 -26.21 1.02
N ASN A 388 12.65 -27.42 0.74
CA ASN A 388 12.90 -28.09 -0.54
C ASN A 388 11.74 -27.94 -1.52
N LYS A 389 10.66 -27.26 -1.14
CA LYS A 389 9.49 -27.05 -2.00
C LYS A 389 9.54 -25.68 -2.66
N LEU A 390 9.08 -25.63 -3.90
CA LEU A 390 8.68 -24.41 -4.57
C LEU A 390 7.15 -24.36 -4.57
N GLU A 391 6.59 -23.19 -4.27
CA GLU A 391 5.16 -22.95 -4.14
C GLU A 391 4.81 -21.60 -4.80
N LEU A 392 3.54 -21.40 -5.17
CA LEU A 392 3.05 -20.09 -5.63
C LEU A 392 2.63 -19.23 -4.43
N CYS A 393 2.90 -17.93 -4.47
CA CYS A 393 2.39 -16.96 -3.49
C CYS A 393 1.14 -16.19 -3.96
N THR A 394 0.69 -16.43 -5.20
CA THR A 394 -0.53 -15.86 -5.80
C THR A 394 -1.80 -16.56 -5.32
N TYR A 395 -2.96 -15.90 -5.42
CA TYR A 395 -4.27 -16.55 -5.22
C TYR A 395 -4.66 -17.41 -6.44
N GLU A 396 -4.45 -16.91 -7.65
CA GLU A 396 -4.77 -17.58 -8.91
C GLU A 396 -3.76 -17.19 -10.01
N CYS A 397 -2.61 -17.85 -10.05
CA CYS A 397 -1.66 -17.68 -11.16
C CYS A 397 -2.16 -18.38 -12.42
N LYS A 398 -2.08 -17.70 -13.56
CA LYS A 398 -2.36 -18.25 -14.89
C LYS A 398 -1.18 -18.10 -15.84
N CYS A 399 -1.01 -19.12 -16.67
CA CYS A 399 0.00 -19.24 -17.71
C CYS A 399 -0.67 -19.23 -19.09
N VAL A 400 -0.24 -18.33 -19.97
CA VAL A 400 -0.81 -18.16 -21.31
C VAL A 400 0.29 -18.18 -22.38
N CYS A 401 0.06 -18.95 -23.45
CA CYS A 401 0.88 -18.91 -24.66
C CYS A 401 0.19 -18.00 -25.68
N LEU A 402 0.90 -16.95 -26.12
CA LEU A 402 0.37 -15.97 -27.06
C LEU A 402 0.53 -16.43 -28.52
N PRO A 403 -0.30 -15.91 -29.45
CA PRO A 403 -0.20 -16.24 -30.88
C PRO A 403 1.16 -15.88 -31.52
N ASP A 404 1.90 -14.95 -30.93
CA ASP A 404 3.25 -14.55 -31.37
C ASP A 404 4.37 -15.43 -30.78
N GLY A 405 4.02 -16.47 -30.01
CA GLY A 405 4.93 -17.42 -29.40
C GLY A 405 5.51 -16.98 -28.06
N ARG A 406 5.14 -15.82 -27.52
CA ARG A 406 5.57 -15.39 -26.17
C ARG A 406 4.77 -16.12 -25.08
N PHE A 407 5.43 -16.35 -23.95
CA PHE A 407 4.85 -16.93 -22.75
C PHE A 407 4.59 -15.86 -21.71
N ALA A 408 3.35 -15.77 -21.24
CA ALA A 408 2.89 -14.78 -20.28
C ALA A 408 2.41 -15.47 -18.99
N VAL A 409 2.72 -14.86 -17.85
CA VAL A 409 2.31 -15.32 -16.52
C VAL A 409 1.80 -14.12 -15.72
N ALA A 410 0.67 -14.28 -15.03
CA ALA A 410 0.18 -13.28 -14.09
C ALA A 410 -0.79 -13.88 -13.06
N GLU A 411 -0.94 -13.17 -11.94
CA GLU A 411 -2.09 -13.28 -11.05
C GLU A 411 -3.38 -12.90 -11.79
N ASP A 412 -4.42 -13.70 -11.67
CA ASP A 412 -5.71 -13.52 -12.33
C ASP A 412 -6.91 -13.68 -11.38
N ASN A 413 -6.69 -13.58 -10.07
CA ASN A 413 -7.78 -13.66 -9.08
C ASN A 413 -8.90 -12.62 -9.29
N SER A 414 -8.58 -11.48 -9.92
CA SER A 414 -9.54 -10.44 -10.29
C SER A 414 -10.02 -10.55 -11.75
N GLY A 415 -9.51 -11.50 -12.52
CA GLY A 415 -9.71 -11.59 -13.97
C GLY A 415 -8.89 -10.60 -14.81
N ARG A 416 -7.89 -9.94 -14.21
CA ARG A 416 -7.02 -8.94 -14.86
C ARG A 416 -6.32 -9.46 -16.12
N LEU A 417 -5.67 -10.62 -16.02
CA LEU A 417 -5.02 -11.28 -17.15
C LEU A 417 -6.04 -11.68 -18.21
N THR A 418 -7.18 -12.24 -17.77
CA THR A 418 -8.26 -12.64 -18.70
C THR A 418 -8.74 -11.45 -19.54
N ARG A 419 -9.05 -10.30 -18.91
CA ARG A 419 -9.45 -9.07 -19.62
C ARG A 419 -8.34 -8.53 -20.53
N TRP A 420 -7.08 -8.61 -20.10
CA TRP A 420 -5.95 -8.20 -20.94
C TRP A 420 -5.87 -9.03 -22.22
N ILE A 421 -5.99 -10.36 -22.11
CA ILE A 421 -5.99 -11.28 -23.27
C ILE A 421 -7.13 -10.97 -24.22
N GLU A 422 -8.34 -10.72 -23.70
CA GLU A 422 -9.49 -10.33 -24.53
C GLU A 422 -9.18 -9.08 -25.35
N LYS A 423 -8.60 -8.04 -24.75
CA LYS A 423 -8.20 -6.83 -25.47
C LYS A 423 -7.08 -7.07 -26.47
N VAL A 424 -6.11 -7.94 -26.17
CA VAL A 424 -5.05 -8.35 -27.10
C VAL A 424 -5.64 -9.05 -28.32
N CYS A 425 -6.49 -10.05 -28.11
CA CYS A 425 -7.14 -10.83 -29.17
C CYS A 425 -8.05 -9.98 -30.05
N LEU A 426 -8.68 -8.94 -29.50
CA LEU A 426 -9.52 -8.00 -30.23
C LEU A 426 -8.73 -6.87 -30.93
N GLY A 427 -7.40 -6.83 -30.80
CA GLY A 427 -6.58 -5.76 -31.37
C GLY A 427 -6.78 -4.39 -30.69
N GLN A 428 -7.30 -4.39 -29.45
CA GLN A 428 -7.70 -3.19 -28.71
C GLN A 428 -6.63 -2.74 -27.69
N LEU A 429 -5.40 -3.25 -27.74
CA LEU A 429 -4.31 -2.79 -26.86
C LEU A 429 -4.08 -1.27 -26.93
N ASN A 430 -4.33 -0.65 -28.09
CA ASN A 430 -4.21 0.80 -28.25
C ASN A 430 -5.26 1.59 -27.45
N SER A 431 -6.36 0.97 -27.01
CA SER A 431 -7.35 1.60 -26.13
C SER A 431 -7.04 1.42 -24.63
N ILE A 432 -5.91 0.79 -24.29
CA ILE A 432 -5.38 0.68 -22.93
C ILE A 432 -4.31 1.78 -22.68
N ARG A 433 -3.88 2.47 -23.74
CA ARG A 433 -2.93 3.59 -23.61
C ARG A 433 -3.67 4.80 -23.03
N PRO A 434 -3.12 5.43 -21.97
CA PRO A 434 -3.70 6.62 -21.34
C PRO A 434 -3.74 7.84 -22.27
#